data_AF-A0A960FBM2-F1
#
_entry.id   AF-A0A960FBM2-F1
#
_cell.length_a   1.000
_cell.length_b   1.000
_cell.length_c   1.000
_cell.angle_alpha   90.00
_cell.angle_beta   90.00
_cell.angle_gamma   90.00
#
_symmetry.space_group_name_H-M   'P 1'
#
loop_
_entity.id
_entity.type
_entity.pdbx_description
1 polymer ?
#
loop_
_entity_poly.entity_id
_entity_poly.type
_entity_poly.pdbx_seq_one_letter_code
_entity_poly.pdbx_strand_id
1 'polypeptide(L)'
;MSWLFDRLCEIAVADRVEVVIAAQPAPSDIGDLAEVLARVALVPQVDATVLPAGCVPGTPLGPALRFVDLDELPPGATAMAVERLVRDALDQADAVRLRGSLLELRPTDRSPGTTAALADPLVSVVVATDLPTTGEVLRAVERRGLAIAVGGVDPDAQVKMDTFTGVVSIVDALVTLRGFAFGGDQQSSLAAADPAMMRRIA
;
A
#
# COMPACT_ATOMS: atom_id res chain seq x y z
N MET A 1 10.30 14.28 -19.54
CA MET A 1 9.65 13.77 -18.32
C MET A 1 10.24 12.40 -18.02
N SER A 2 10.38 12.01 -16.76
CA SER A 2 10.98 10.71 -16.43
C SER A 2 9.97 9.59 -16.69
N TRP A 3 10.38 8.51 -17.35
CA TRP A 3 9.52 7.36 -17.67
C TRP A 3 8.77 6.83 -16.44
N LEU A 4 9.41 6.83 -15.27
CA LEU A 4 8.80 6.41 -14.00
C LEU A 4 7.60 7.29 -13.61
N PHE A 5 7.73 8.62 -13.76
CA PHE A 5 6.64 9.53 -13.44
C PHE A 5 5.44 9.33 -14.37
N ASP A 6 5.70 9.20 -15.68
CA ASP A 6 4.65 8.92 -16.66
C ASP A 6 3.93 7.61 -16.33
N ARG A 7 4.69 6.58 -15.92
CA ARG A 7 4.14 5.28 -15.49
C ARG A 7 3.31 5.38 -14.22
N LEU A 8 3.76 6.15 -13.22
CA LEU A 8 2.99 6.37 -11.99
C LEU A 8 1.69 7.14 -12.26
N CYS A 9 1.70 8.12 -13.16
CA CYS A 9 0.49 8.83 -13.58
C CYS A 9 -0.50 7.88 -14.26
N GLU A 10 -0.04 6.99 -15.15
CA GLU A 10 -0.87 5.97 -15.79
C GLU A 10 -1.54 5.04 -14.76
N ILE A 11 -0.77 4.57 -13.76
CA ILE A 11 -1.30 3.72 -12.69
C ILE A 11 -2.28 4.51 -11.80
N ALA A 12 -1.95 5.77 -11.48
CA ALA A 12 -2.75 6.61 -10.60
C ALA A 12 -4.17 6.85 -11.13
N VAL A 13 -4.38 6.88 -12.45
CA VAL A 13 -5.70 7.07 -13.07
C VAL A 13 -6.44 5.77 -13.37
N ALA A 14 -5.87 4.60 -13.06
CA ALA A 14 -6.54 3.32 -13.26
C ALA A 14 -7.81 3.18 -12.41
N ASP A 15 -8.77 2.37 -12.84
CA ASP A 15 -10.02 2.15 -12.08
C ASP A 15 -9.75 1.54 -10.69
N ARG A 16 -8.77 0.66 -10.59
CA ARG A 16 -8.35 0.06 -9.31
C ARG A 16 -6.84 -0.12 -9.28
N VAL A 17 -6.27 0.10 -8.10
CA VAL A 17 -4.84 -0.10 -7.84
C VAL A 17 -4.66 -1.05 -6.66
N GLU A 18 -3.81 -2.05 -6.83
CA GLU A 18 -3.35 -2.90 -5.72
C GLU A 18 -1.86 -2.70 -5.50
N VAL A 19 -1.50 -2.34 -4.26
CA VAL A 19 -0.11 -2.20 -3.83
C VAL A 19 0.28 -3.43 -3.03
N VAL A 20 1.29 -4.17 -3.47
CA VAL A 20 1.82 -5.34 -2.77
C VAL A 20 3.25 -5.07 -2.35
N ILE A 21 3.48 -5.03 -1.04
CA ILE A 21 4.77 -4.82 -0.41
C ILE A 21 5.21 -6.17 0.17
N ALA A 22 6.02 -6.89 -0.61
CA ALA A 22 6.67 -8.15 -0.26
C ALA A 22 8.16 -7.95 -0.04
N ALA A 23 8.52 -6.83 0.60
CA ALA A 23 9.86 -6.46 0.98
C ALA A 23 9.87 -6.16 2.48
N GLN A 24 10.90 -6.60 3.19
CA GLN A 24 10.96 -6.46 4.63
C GLN A 24 11.36 -5.03 5.03
N PRO A 25 10.49 -4.26 5.73
CA PRO A 25 10.89 -2.97 6.28
C PRO A 25 11.89 -3.15 7.42
N ALA A 26 12.84 -2.23 7.56
CA ALA A 26 13.60 -2.10 8.80
C ALA A 26 12.69 -1.56 9.91
N PRO A 27 12.98 -1.80 11.20
CA PRO A 27 12.16 -1.29 12.29
C PRO A 27 11.96 0.23 12.29
N SER A 28 12.94 0.98 11.76
CA SER A 28 12.86 2.44 11.58
C SER A 28 11.83 2.86 10.53
N ASP A 29 11.55 2.01 9.55
CA ASP A 29 10.74 2.35 8.38
C ASP A 29 9.24 2.06 8.58
N ILE A 30 8.90 1.37 9.68
CA ILE A 30 7.52 0.95 9.98
C ILE A 30 6.62 2.18 10.20
N GLY A 31 7.15 3.24 10.84
CA GLY A 31 6.41 4.50 11.04
C GLY A 31 6.04 5.14 9.70
N ASP A 32 7.02 5.34 8.82
CA ASP A 32 6.81 5.93 7.50
C ASP A 32 5.85 5.09 6.63
N LEU A 33 6.00 3.76 6.67
CA LEU A 33 5.07 2.84 6.01
C LEU A 33 3.64 3.00 6.54
N ALA A 34 3.48 3.10 7.86
CA ALA A 34 2.18 3.25 8.49
C ALA A 34 1.50 4.57 8.12
N GLU A 35 2.25 5.67 8.04
CA GLU A 35 1.73 6.95 7.57
C GLU A 35 1.27 6.89 6.11
N VAL A 36 2.03 6.21 5.24
CA VAL A 36 1.62 5.99 3.85
C VAL A 36 0.37 5.13 3.77
N LEU A 37 0.30 4.01 4.50
CA LEU A 37 -0.88 3.15 4.52
C LEU A 37 -2.11 3.86 5.08
N ALA A 38 -1.96 4.71 6.11
CA ALA A 38 -3.04 5.55 6.60
C ALA A 38 -3.58 6.49 5.53
N ARG A 39 -2.72 7.01 4.64
CA ARG A 39 -3.14 7.82 3.49
C ARG A 39 -3.73 6.98 2.36
N VAL A 40 -3.20 5.78 2.10
CA VAL A 40 -3.82 4.82 1.16
C VAL A 40 -5.29 4.59 1.51
N ALA A 41 -5.60 4.46 2.80
CA ALA A 41 -6.96 4.21 3.29
C ALA A 41 -7.97 5.30 2.88
N LEU A 42 -7.49 6.53 2.67
CA LEU A 42 -8.30 7.68 2.29
C LEU A 42 -8.45 7.83 0.76
N VAL A 43 -7.66 7.07 -0.02
CA VAL A 43 -7.67 7.18 -1.47
C VAL A 43 -8.60 6.10 -2.05
N PRO A 44 -9.61 6.49 -2.84
CA PRO A 44 -10.59 5.54 -3.36
C PRO A 44 -9.94 4.51 -4.27
N GLN A 45 -10.42 3.27 -4.17
CA GLN A 45 -10.06 2.15 -5.05
C GLN A 45 -8.57 1.80 -5.05
N VAL A 46 -7.87 2.08 -3.95
CA VAL A 46 -6.52 1.56 -3.66
C VAL A 46 -6.61 0.55 -2.54
N ASP A 47 -6.16 -0.66 -2.83
CA ASP A 47 -5.94 -1.69 -1.82
C ASP A 47 -4.42 -1.84 -1.61
N ALA A 48 -4.01 -2.16 -0.38
CA ALA A 48 -2.61 -2.44 -0.09
C ALA A 48 -2.46 -3.75 0.69
N THR A 49 -1.40 -4.50 0.41
CA THR A 49 -1.04 -5.71 1.14
C THR A 49 0.44 -5.64 1.51
N VAL A 50 0.74 -5.73 2.81
CA VAL A 50 2.09 -5.90 3.33
C VAL A 50 2.26 -7.36 3.71
N LEU A 51 3.22 -8.04 3.08
CA LEU A 51 3.54 -9.42 3.35
C LEU A 51 4.71 -9.51 4.33
N PRO A 52 4.75 -10.55 5.18
CA PRO A 52 5.87 -10.78 6.08
C PRO A 52 7.11 -11.30 5.31
N ALA A 53 8.29 -11.18 5.94
CA ALA A 53 9.55 -11.68 5.38
C ALA A 53 9.44 -13.10 4.81
N GLY A 54 10.03 -13.30 3.62
CA GLY A 54 10.08 -14.59 2.95
C GLY A 54 8.81 -14.97 2.18
N CYS A 55 7.77 -14.15 2.21
CA CYS A 55 6.60 -14.33 1.34
C CYS A 55 6.81 -13.64 0.00
N VAL A 56 6.42 -14.32 -1.08
CA VAL A 56 6.47 -13.77 -2.44
C VAL A 56 5.20 -12.97 -2.75
N PRO A 57 5.24 -11.99 -3.67
CA PRO A 57 4.03 -11.35 -4.12
C PRO A 57 3.03 -12.38 -4.66
N GLY A 58 1.79 -12.30 -4.19
CA GLY A 58 0.75 -13.28 -4.51
C GLY A 58 0.64 -14.47 -3.57
N THR A 59 1.40 -14.49 -2.46
CA THR A 59 1.18 -15.45 -1.36
C THR A 59 -0.30 -15.45 -0.92
N PRO A 60 -0.95 -16.62 -0.85
CA PRO A 60 -2.33 -16.72 -0.39
C PRO A 60 -2.52 -16.23 1.04
N LEU A 61 -3.56 -15.43 1.26
CA LEU A 61 -3.95 -14.95 2.58
C LEU A 61 -5.09 -15.81 3.11
N GLY A 62 -4.93 -16.35 4.32
CA GLY A 62 -5.98 -17.08 5.02
C GLY A 62 -7.10 -16.15 5.53
N PRO A 63 -8.06 -16.64 6.33
CA PRO A 63 -9.13 -15.80 6.88
C PRO A 63 -8.55 -14.70 7.78
N ALA A 64 -9.18 -13.53 7.80
CA ALA A 64 -8.73 -12.45 8.65
C ALA A 64 -8.90 -12.80 10.14
N LEU A 65 -7.82 -12.61 10.90
CA LEU A 65 -7.73 -12.89 12.33
C LEU A 65 -8.25 -11.72 13.15
N ARG A 66 -8.03 -10.50 12.63
CA ARG A 66 -8.38 -9.24 13.28
C ARG A 66 -8.67 -8.19 12.22
N PHE A 67 -9.56 -7.27 12.57
CA PHE A 67 -9.94 -6.13 11.75
C PHE A 67 -9.82 -4.86 12.58
N VAL A 68 -9.48 -3.76 11.92
CA VAL A 68 -9.55 -2.40 12.44
C VAL A 68 -10.23 -1.56 11.37
N ASP A 69 -11.39 -1.00 11.69
CA ASP A 69 -12.01 0.03 10.88
C ASP A 69 -11.35 1.37 11.22
N LEU A 70 -10.65 1.95 10.25
CA LEU A 70 -9.91 3.20 10.43
C LEU A 70 -10.84 4.42 10.55
N ASP A 71 -12.09 4.33 10.07
CA ASP A 71 -13.08 5.41 10.18
C ASP A 71 -13.67 5.50 11.60
N GLU A 72 -13.57 4.42 12.38
CA GLU A 72 -14.02 4.38 13.78
C GLU A 72 -12.96 4.88 14.77
N LEU A 73 -11.75 5.19 14.29
CA LEU A 73 -10.65 5.64 15.14
C LEU A 73 -10.75 7.14 15.47
N PRO A 74 -10.26 7.56 16.66
CA PRO A 74 -10.14 8.97 16.98
C PRO A 74 -9.25 9.73 15.96
N PRO A 75 -9.53 11.01 15.69
CA PRO A 75 -8.67 11.84 14.85
C PRO A 75 -7.22 11.81 15.32
N GLY A 76 -6.28 11.57 14.39
CA GLY A 76 -4.85 11.46 14.68
C GLY A 76 -4.39 10.10 15.22
N ALA A 77 -5.29 9.14 15.45
CA ALA A 77 -4.92 7.80 15.92
C ALA A 77 -4.65 6.79 14.79
N THR A 78 -5.02 7.11 13.54
CA THR A 78 -4.95 6.20 12.38
C THR A 78 -3.55 5.66 12.13
N ALA A 79 -2.55 6.53 11.95
CA ALA A 79 -1.18 6.11 11.67
C ALA A 79 -0.60 5.24 12.79
N MET A 80 -0.86 5.59 14.05
CA MET A 80 -0.42 4.81 15.21
C MET A 80 -1.10 3.43 15.28
N ALA A 81 -2.39 3.34 14.95
CA ALA A 81 -3.11 2.06 14.90
C ALA A 81 -2.59 1.16 13.77
N VAL A 82 -2.32 1.76 12.59
CA VAL A 82 -1.71 1.07 11.44
C VAL A 82 -0.31 0.58 11.80
N GLU A 83 0.54 1.44 12.38
CA GLU A 83 1.91 1.10 12.79
C GLU A 83 1.93 -0.09 13.74
N ARG A 84 1.07 -0.04 14.76
CA ARG A 84 0.94 -1.13 15.72
C ARG A 84 0.50 -2.42 15.04
N LEU A 85 -0.49 -2.37 14.15
CA LEU A 85 -0.95 -3.59 13.48
C LEU A 85 0.11 -4.16 12.52
N VAL A 86 0.82 -3.30 11.78
CA VAL A 86 1.93 -3.73 10.91
C VAL A 86 3.03 -4.38 11.74
N ARG A 87 3.40 -3.79 12.87
CA ARG A 87 4.39 -4.37 13.78
C ARG A 87 3.92 -5.72 14.33
N ASP A 88 2.70 -5.79 14.86
CA ASP A 88 2.09 -7.03 15.38
C ASP A 88 2.08 -8.13 14.30
N ALA A 89 1.79 -7.77 13.04
CA ALA A 89 1.76 -8.70 11.91
C ALA A 89 3.15 -9.22 11.55
N LEU A 90 4.14 -8.33 11.42
CA LEU A 90 5.51 -8.71 11.08
C LEU A 90 6.12 -9.59 12.17
N ASP A 91 5.86 -9.31 13.44
CA ASP A 91 6.33 -10.11 14.58
C ASP A 91 5.70 -11.53 14.58
N GLN A 92 4.48 -11.66 14.08
CA GLN A 92 3.76 -12.94 13.98
C GLN A 92 3.94 -13.64 12.62
N ALA A 93 4.64 -12.99 11.69
CA ALA A 93 4.75 -13.37 10.29
C ALA A 93 3.38 -13.58 9.60
N ASP A 94 2.47 -12.66 9.91
CA ASP A 94 1.19 -12.46 9.25
C ASP A 94 1.28 -11.32 8.24
N ALA A 95 0.30 -11.24 7.34
CA ALA A 95 0.14 -10.14 6.41
C ALA A 95 -0.84 -9.09 6.95
N VAL A 96 -0.62 -7.84 6.54
CA VAL A 96 -1.60 -6.77 6.69
C VAL A 96 -2.26 -6.51 5.34
N ARG A 97 -3.58 -6.47 5.29
CA ARG A 97 -4.34 -6.07 4.11
C ARG A 97 -5.19 -4.85 4.42
N LEU A 98 -5.06 -3.81 3.63
CA LEU A 98 -5.87 -2.61 3.65
C LEU A 98 -6.82 -2.61 2.45
N ARG A 99 -8.11 -2.41 2.71
CA ARG A 99 -9.17 -2.28 1.71
C ARG A 99 -10.07 -1.10 2.07
N GLY A 100 -9.90 0.03 1.38
CA GLY A 100 -10.48 1.29 1.83
C GLY A 100 -10.03 1.62 3.25
N SER A 101 -10.96 1.90 4.16
CA SER A 101 -10.68 2.14 5.58
C SER A 101 -10.55 0.87 6.42
N LEU A 102 -10.74 -0.33 5.87
CA LEU A 102 -10.66 -1.58 6.63
C LEU A 102 -9.24 -2.16 6.59
N LEU A 103 -8.60 -2.25 7.75
CA LEU A 103 -7.29 -2.88 7.94
C LEU A 103 -7.45 -4.28 8.55
N GLU A 104 -6.90 -5.30 7.89
CA GLU A 104 -7.04 -6.71 8.23
C GLU A 104 -5.68 -7.32 8.56
N LEU A 105 -5.59 -8.06 9.67
CA LEU A 105 -4.49 -8.98 9.95
C LEU A 105 -4.85 -10.36 9.41
N ARG A 106 -4.01 -10.96 8.57
CA ARG A 106 -4.30 -12.24 7.91
C ARG A 106 -3.11 -13.18 7.98
N PRO A 107 -3.31 -14.49 8.24
CA PRO A 107 -2.23 -15.44 8.20
C PRO A 107 -1.78 -15.66 6.76
N THR A 108 -0.49 -15.93 6.59
CA THR A 108 0.07 -16.29 5.28
C THR A 108 0.25 -17.79 5.20
N ASP A 109 -0.18 -18.38 4.08
CA ASP A 109 0.24 -19.73 3.74
C ASP A 109 1.60 -19.63 3.04
N ARG A 110 2.68 -19.97 3.75
CA ARG A 110 4.05 -19.94 3.21
C ARG A 110 4.31 -21.03 2.15
N SER A 111 3.29 -21.79 1.78
CA SER A 111 3.35 -22.61 0.57
C SER A 111 3.74 -21.72 -0.63
N PRO A 112 4.58 -22.19 -1.56
CA PRO A 112 4.99 -21.42 -2.71
C PRO A 112 3.74 -20.92 -3.45
N GLY A 113 3.50 -19.61 -3.39
CA GLY A 113 2.32 -19.00 -3.96
C GLY A 113 2.30 -19.20 -5.46
N THR A 114 1.17 -19.63 -6.00
CA THR A 114 0.91 -19.50 -7.44
C THR A 114 0.68 -18.02 -7.77
N THR A 115 1.27 -17.56 -8.87
CA THR A 115 1.13 -16.20 -9.45
C THR A 115 -0.32 -15.76 -9.74
N ALA A 116 -1.29 -16.66 -9.56
CA ALA A 116 -2.72 -16.45 -9.75
C ALA A 116 -3.31 -15.32 -8.89
N ALA A 117 -2.71 -14.97 -7.75
CA ALA A 117 -3.21 -13.89 -6.89
C ALA A 117 -3.06 -12.48 -7.50
N LEU A 118 -2.24 -12.31 -8.53
CA LEU A 118 -2.05 -11.03 -9.27
C LEU A 118 -2.74 -11.05 -10.65
N ALA A 119 -3.68 -11.98 -10.85
CA ALA A 119 -4.21 -12.31 -12.16
C ALA A 119 -5.33 -11.39 -12.66
N ASP A 120 -5.89 -10.50 -11.84
CA ASP A 120 -7.00 -9.63 -12.29
C ASP A 120 -6.51 -8.66 -13.38
N PRO A 121 -6.96 -8.78 -14.64
CA PRO A 121 -6.52 -7.91 -15.72
C PRO A 121 -7.04 -6.47 -15.60
N LEU A 122 -8.03 -6.22 -14.74
CA LEU A 122 -8.66 -4.91 -14.56
C LEU A 122 -8.01 -4.08 -13.44
N VAL A 123 -7.01 -4.63 -12.74
CA VAL A 123 -6.33 -3.98 -11.63
C VAL A 123 -4.91 -3.61 -12.05
N SER A 124 -4.54 -2.35 -11.86
CA SER A 124 -3.15 -1.92 -11.97
C SER A 124 -2.41 -2.27 -10.68
N VAL A 125 -1.21 -2.83 -10.78
CA VAL A 125 -0.52 -3.38 -9.60
C VAL A 125 0.83 -2.71 -9.40
N VAL A 126 1.13 -2.30 -8.17
CA VAL A 126 2.50 -1.94 -7.77
C VAL A 126 3.04 -3.03 -6.85
N VAL A 127 4.10 -3.70 -7.27
CA VAL A 127 4.74 -4.77 -6.50
C VAL A 127 6.14 -4.35 -6.10
N ALA A 128 6.45 -4.41 -4.81
CA ALA A 128 7.80 -4.27 -4.30
C ALA A 128 8.24 -5.56 -3.62
N THR A 129 9.46 -6.04 -3.92
CA THR A 129 10.00 -7.24 -3.28
C THR A 129 11.51 -7.20 -3.10
N ASP A 130 11.98 -7.80 -2.01
CA ASP A 130 13.39 -8.01 -1.69
C ASP A 130 13.81 -9.48 -1.86
N LEU A 131 12.95 -10.32 -2.43
CA LEU A 131 13.25 -11.72 -2.71
C LEU A 131 13.79 -11.91 -4.14
N PRO A 132 14.85 -12.72 -4.32
CA PRO A 132 15.32 -13.07 -5.65
C PRO A 132 14.31 -13.98 -6.35
N THR A 133 14.45 -14.15 -7.66
CA THR A 133 13.69 -15.13 -8.48
C THR A 133 12.17 -14.92 -8.51
N THR A 134 11.72 -13.67 -8.35
CA THR A 134 10.30 -13.30 -8.54
C THR A 134 10.01 -12.84 -9.98
N GLY A 135 11.00 -12.94 -10.88
CA GLY A 135 10.92 -12.44 -12.26
C GLY A 135 9.68 -12.84 -13.07
N GLU A 136 9.11 -14.04 -12.89
CA GLU A 136 7.84 -14.39 -13.55
C GLU A 136 6.67 -13.51 -13.09
N VAL A 137 6.61 -13.23 -11.79
CA VAL A 137 5.62 -12.32 -11.19
C VAL A 137 5.86 -10.89 -11.68
N LEU A 138 7.11 -10.43 -11.66
CA LEU A 138 7.45 -9.06 -12.04
C LEU A 138 7.17 -8.80 -13.54
N ARG A 139 7.46 -9.78 -14.41
CA ARG A 139 7.09 -9.71 -15.84
C ARG A 139 5.58 -9.71 -16.06
N ALA A 140 4.81 -10.42 -15.23
CA ALA A 140 3.35 -10.39 -15.30
C ALA A 140 2.76 -9.02 -14.89
N VAL A 141 3.48 -8.27 -14.06
CA VAL A 141 3.15 -6.90 -13.64
C VAL A 141 3.52 -5.88 -14.71
N GLU A 142 4.59 -6.10 -15.49
CA GLU A 142 5.18 -5.14 -16.43
C GLU A 142 4.14 -4.40 -17.30
N ARG A 143 3.16 -5.14 -17.84
CA ARG A 143 2.15 -4.57 -18.75
C ARG A 143 1.07 -3.74 -18.05
N ARG A 144 0.79 -4.01 -16.77
CA ARG A 144 -0.36 -3.47 -16.04
C ARG A 144 0.03 -2.63 -14.83
N GLY A 145 1.31 -2.56 -14.51
CA GLY A 145 1.75 -2.02 -13.24
C GLY A 145 3.21 -1.61 -13.19
N LEU A 146 3.74 -1.63 -11.97
CA LEU A 146 5.11 -1.29 -11.64
C LEU A 146 5.73 -2.35 -10.71
N ALA A 147 6.81 -2.97 -11.16
CA ALA A 147 7.62 -3.93 -10.43
C ALA A 147 8.89 -3.25 -9.88
N ILE A 148 9.10 -3.35 -8.58
CA ILE A 148 10.19 -2.73 -7.83
C ILE A 148 11.00 -3.82 -7.12
N ALA A 149 12.29 -3.93 -7.42
CA ALA A 149 13.23 -4.74 -6.64
C ALA A 149 13.91 -3.88 -5.59
N VAL A 150 13.88 -4.33 -4.34
CA VAL A 150 14.56 -3.70 -3.20
C VAL A 150 15.87 -4.43 -2.92
N GLY A 151 16.96 -3.69 -2.71
CA GLY A 151 18.30 -4.24 -2.58
C GLY A 151 18.89 -4.77 -3.90
N GLY A 152 18.26 -4.48 -5.04
CA GLY A 152 18.75 -4.86 -6.38
C GLY A 152 18.69 -6.38 -6.68
N VAL A 153 17.88 -7.13 -5.94
CA VAL A 153 17.88 -8.61 -5.94
C VAL A 153 17.28 -9.27 -7.18
N ASP A 154 16.50 -8.54 -7.98
CA ASP A 154 15.81 -9.11 -9.15
C ASP A 154 16.12 -8.30 -10.43
N PRO A 155 16.71 -8.93 -11.47
CA PRO A 155 17.05 -8.24 -12.71
C PRO A 155 15.84 -7.90 -13.57
N ASP A 156 14.69 -8.57 -13.38
CA ASP A 156 13.48 -8.37 -14.17
C ASP A 156 12.60 -7.22 -13.64
N ALA A 157 12.95 -6.62 -12.51
CA ALA A 157 12.25 -5.45 -11.99
C ALA A 157 12.48 -4.21 -12.86
N GLN A 158 11.41 -3.45 -13.11
CA GLN A 158 11.46 -2.21 -13.89
C GLN A 158 12.17 -1.09 -13.13
N VAL A 159 12.04 -1.10 -11.80
CA VAL A 159 12.67 -0.15 -10.89
C VAL A 159 13.51 -0.91 -9.87
N LYS A 160 14.72 -0.44 -9.62
CA LYS A 160 15.61 -0.96 -8.59
C LYS A 160 15.81 0.10 -7.53
N MET A 161 15.61 -0.27 -6.28
CA MET A 161 15.78 0.58 -5.11
C MET A 161 16.82 -0.04 -4.21
N ASP A 162 17.71 0.79 -3.66
CA ASP A 162 18.71 0.31 -2.70
C ASP A 162 18.08 0.00 -1.34
N THR A 163 17.01 0.72 -0.97
CA THR A 163 16.38 0.64 0.36
C THR A 163 14.85 0.61 0.28
N PHE A 164 14.24 0.12 1.36
CA PHE A 164 12.79 0.07 1.53
C PHE A 164 12.14 1.47 1.51
N THR A 165 12.82 2.51 2.01
CA THR A 165 12.34 3.90 1.98
C THR A 165 11.99 4.39 0.56
N GLY A 166 12.69 3.88 -0.46
CA GLY A 166 12.36 4.18 -1.86
C GLY A 166 10.99 3.63 -2.27
N VAL A 167 10.59 2.47 -1.75
CA VAL A 167 9.25 1.90 -1.97
C VAL A 167 8.19 2.77 -1.31
N VAL A 168 8.40 3.15 -0.05
CA VAL A 168 7.49 4.05 0.69
C VAL A 168 7.26 5.35 -0.09
N SER A 169 8.33 5.93 -0.62
CA SER A 169 8.28 7.16 -1.43
C SER A 169 7.49 6.98 -2.74
N ILE A 170 7.61 5.83 -3.41
CA ILE A 170 6.83 5.53 -4.62
C ILE A 170 5.34 5.37 -4.30
N VAL A 171 5.02 4.62 -3.24
CA VAL A 171 3.62 4.40 -2.83
C VAL A 171 3.01 5.74 -2.41
N ASP A 172 3.74 6.58 -1.69
CA ASP A 172 3.31 7.93 -1.35
C ASP A 172 3.02 8.79 -2.61
N ALA A 173 3.97 8.82 -3.56
CA ALA A 173 3.78 9.55 -4.80
C ALA A 173 2.53 9.07 -5.56
N LEU A 174 2.30 7.76 -5.60
CA LEU A 174 1.11 7.17 -6.22
C LEU A 174 -0.19 7.59 -5.53
N VAL A 175 -0.23 7.51 -4.19
CA VAL A 175 -1.36 7.94 -3.36
C VAL A 175 -1.66 9.42 -3.59
N THR A 176 -0.61 10.25 -3.64
CA THR A 176 -0.71 11.68 -3.91
C THR A 176 -1.28 11.96 -5.31
N LEU A 177 -0.73 11.34 -6.35
CA LEU A 177 -1.19 11.48 -7.74
C LEU A 177 -2.64 11.05 -7.91
N ARG A 178 -3.02 9.92 -7.28
CA ARG A 178 -4.39 9.43 -7.33
C ARG A 178 -5.35 10.32 -6.55
N GLY A 179 -4.92 10.84 -5.40
CA GLY A 179 -5.66 11.88 -4.67
C GLY A 179 -6.02 13.04 -5.60
N PHE A 180 -5.07 13.54 -6.40
CA PHE A 180 -5.36 14.58 -7.38
C PHE A 180 -6.29 14.12 -8.51
N ALA A 181 -6.09 12.90 -9.05
CA ALA A 181 -6.90 12.38 -10.15
C ALA A 181 -8.40 12.23 -9.80
N PHE A 182 -8.72 11.92 -8.54
CA PHE A 182 -10.09 11.69 -8.08
C PHE A 182 -10.65 12.81 -7.19
N GLY A 183 -10.02 14.00 -7.21
CA GLY A 183 -10.57 15.20 -6.56
C GLY A 183 -10.40 15.25 -5.05
N GLY A 184 -9.22 14.85 -4.55
CA GLY A 184 -8.80 14.80 -3.14
C GLY A 184 -8.81 16.11 -2.35
N ASP A 185 -9.56 17.14 -2.79
CA ASP A 185 -9.79 18.38 -2.06
C ASP A 185 -10.73 18.23 -0.84
N GLN A 186 -11.17 17.02 -0.49
CA GLN A 186 -12.09 16.83 0.65
C GLN A 186 -11.47 17.08 2.04
N GLN A 187 -10.14 17.20 2.16
CA GLN A 187 -9.52 17.57 3.46
C GLN A 187 -9.57 19.07 3.77
N SER A 188 -9.91 19.94 2.82
CA SER A 188 -10.00 21.38 3.06
C SER A 188 -11.35 21.83 3.64
N SER A 189 -12.39 20.97 3.67
CA SER A 189 -13.70 21.35 4.22
C SER A 189 -13.94 20.97 5.69
N LEU A 190 -13.10 20.09 6.28
CA LEU A 190 -13.21 19.67 7.68
C LEU A 190 -12.42 20.56 8.66
N ALA A 191 -11.47 21.35 8.17
CA ALA A 191 -10.77 22.37 8.97
C ALA A 191 -11.51 23.73 9.02
N ALA A 192 -12.61 23.89 8.28
CA ALA A 192 -13.33 25.16 8.14
C ALA A 192 -14.73 25.20 8.80
N ALA A 193 -15.14 24.13 9.48
CA ALA A 193 -16.42 24.10 10.19
C ALA A 193 -16.21 23.90 11.69
N ASP A 194 -15.81 24.97 12.38
CA ASP A 194 -16.22 25.16 13.78
C ASP A 194 -17.60 25.85 13.79
N PRO A 195 -18.71 25.11 13.97
CA PRO A 195 -20.04 25.69 14.05
C PRO A 195 -20.29 26.50 15.35
N ALA A 196 -19.32 26.59 16.26
CA ALA A 196 -19.47 27.36 17.50
C ALA A 196 -19.45 28.88 17.29
N MET A 197 -18.98 29.39 16.13
CA MET A 197 -18.82 30.84 15.91
C MET A 197 -20.01 31.54 15.25
N MET A 198 -20.99 30.81 14.68
CA MET A 198 -22.12 31.40 13.93
C MET A 198 -23.44 31.60 14.70
N ARG A 199 -23.54 31.23 15.98
CA ARG A 199 -24.78 31.42 16.77
C ARG A 199 -24.72 32.53 17.83
N ARG A 200 -23.88 33.55 17.65
CA ARG A 200 -23.84 34.72 18.56
C ARG A 200 -24.23 36.06 17.96
N ILE A 201 -24.73 36.12 16.73
CA ILE A 201 -25.24 37.37 16.15
C ILE A 201 -26.47 37.07 15.27
N ALA A 202 -27.65 37.12 15.88
CA ALA A 202 -28.93 37.66 15.38
C ALA A 202 -30.06 37.23 16.32
#